data_AF-A0A1J9RSV2-F1
#
_entry.id   AF-A0A1J9RSV2-F1
#
_cell.length_a   1.000
_cell.length_b   1.000
_cell.length_c   1.000
_cell.angle_alpha   90.00
_cell.angle_beta   90.00
_cell.angle_gamma   90.00
#
_symmetry.space_group_name_H-M   'P 1'
#
loop_
_entity.id
_entity.type
_entity.pdbx_description
1 polymer ?
#
loop_
_entity_poly.entity_id
_entity_poly.type
_entity_poly.pdbx_seq_one_letter_code
_entity_poly.pdbx_strand_id
1 'polypeptide(L)'
;MLTTSASTLELCIDACDSNSGCVDVAWVYGSCYLKSSVGTAISNNAVLGAKLITSSPSSSTSASSSGTSSTVGVSSSASSSSASSSSTSSSFTSSSSTVSSSTVSSSTASSSTASSSTVSSSTASSSTSTASSSTSTASSSTSTASSSTSTASSSTTSSSATPSSSTISCPTSDGKTISGPRGQKFLIECGTDHQGGDMGAPTYPGSFAACVAQCDATDGCVDVSYVSNGPCYLKGTLGGSLANAGIWGAKLTASLPSGIAARGCHADSAAARTFPTQAYANSSNTPGLCASACREKGYKYAGTQYGTECWCGPSLPSTAAAAADCSSACAGDAGQACGGSFRLSVTEDTAWTQKFFARQSYGTWSLASCYRDNVDGKRTLGTSVSIDAGSATVAKCLDACAAKGFAYCGAEYYYECYGGAAKPADALVVPDVADPLLAGCDYACSGNSTEACGGADRLLVYVNNGTRV
;
A
#
# COMPACT_ATOMS: atom_id res chain seq x y z
N MET A 1 -22.18 32.97 -1.88
CA MET A 1 -21.31 32.25 -0.92
C MET A 1 -21.87 32.51 0.47
N LEU A 2 -21.93 31.50 1.31
CA LEU A 2 -22.18 31.64 2.74
C LEU A 2 -20.86 31.32 3.47
N THR A 3 -20.49 32.16 4.42
CA THR A 3 -19.28 32.02 5.23
C THR A 3 -19.66 31.61 6.65
N THR A 4 -19.15 30.47 7.11
CA THR A 4 -19.32 29.98 8.48
C THR A 4 -17.97 29.76 9.15
N SER A 5 -17.93 29.89 10.48
CA SER A 5 -16.76 29.55 11.28
C SER A 5 -16.71 28.03 11.49
N ALA A 6 -15.72 27.35 10.91
CA ALA A 6 -15.51 25.92 11.10
C ALA A 6 -14.03 25.66 11.41
N SER A 7 -13.73 25.04 12.55
CA SER A 7 -12.35 24.80 12.99
C SER A 7 -11.61 23.75 12.16
N THR A 8 -12.31 22.96 11.34
CA THR A 8 -11.73 21.94 10.45
C THR A 8 -12.44 21.94 9.08
N LEU A 9 -11.79 21.34 8.07
CA LEU A 9 -12.42 21.01 6.79
C LEU A 9 -13.65 20.11 6.97
N GLU A 10 -13.60 19.16 7.91
CA GLU A 10 -14.64 18.16 8.11
C GLU A 10 -15.95 18.81 8.61
N LEU A 11 -15.86 19.72 9.59
CA LEU A 11 -16.98 20.56 10.02
C LEU A 11 -17.48 21.52 8.92
N CYS A 12 -16.65 21.85 7.93
CA CYS A 12 -17.06 22.62 6.75
C CYS A 12 -17.83 21.75 5.73
N ILE A 13 -17.53 20.45 5.67
CA ILE A 13 -18.30 19.46 4.88
C ILE A 13 -19.64 19.18 5.56
N ASP A 14 -19.69 19.00 6.89
CA ASP A 14 -20.95 18.85 7.64
C ASP A 14 -21.89 20.06 7.46
N ALA A 15 -21.32 21.27 7.44
CA ALA A 15 -22.04 22.51 7.15
C ALA A 15 -22.51 22.63 5.68
N CYS A 16 -21.94 21.85 4.77
CA CYS A 16 -22.39 21.75 3.37
C CYS A 16 -23.54 20.75 3.24
N ASP A 17 -23.44 19.57 3.85
CA ASP A 17 -24.51 18.57 3.88
C ASP A 17 -25.80 19.12 4.54
N SER A 18 -25.61 19.90 5.62
CA SER A 18 -26.69 20.63 6.31
C SER A 18 -27.32 21.79 5.51
N ASN A 19 -26.82 22.11 4.30
CA ASN A 19 -27.21 23.29 3.53
C ASN A 19 -27.72 22.90 2.13
N SER A 20 -29.04 22.89 1.96
CA SER A 20 -29.73 22.45 0.74
C SER A 20 -29.39 23.31 -0.47
N GLY A 21 -28.41 22.85 -1.24
CA GLY A 21 -27.86 23.53 -2.41
C GLY A 21 -26.35 23.76 -2.37
N CYS A 22 -25.66 23.37 -1.30
CA CYS A 22 -24.20 23.27 -1.30
C CYS A 22 -23.73 22.01 -2.03
N VAL A 23 -22.69 22.13 -2.87
CA VAL A 23 -22.11 21.02 -3.65
C VAL A 23 -20.57 21.04 -3.71
N ASP A 24 -19.94 22.11 -3.23
CA ASP A 24 -18.48 22.26 -3.16
C ASP A 24 -18.11 23.17 -1.98
N VAL A 25 -17.04 22.83 -1.27
CA VAL A 25 -16.51 23.63 -0.15
C VAL A 25 -15.08 24.07 -0.42
N ALA A 26 -14.72 25.22 0.15
CA ALA A 26 -13.33 25.58 0.41
C ALA A 26 -13.18 25.93 1.88
N TRP A 27 -12.08 25.48 2.48
CA TRP A 27 -11.69 25.78 3.86
C TRP A 27 -10.26 26.33 3.87
N VAL A 28 -10.07 27.46 4.54
CA VAL A 28 -8.77 28.14 4.66
C VAL A 28 -8.75 28.97 5.95
N TYR A 29 -7.70 28.78 6.75
CA TYR A 29 -7.48 29.48 8.04
C TYR A 29 -8.74 29.56 8.94
N GLY A 30 -9.45 28.44 9.12
CA GLY A 30 -10.66 28.36 9.96
C GLY A 30 -11.94 28.97 9.36
N SER A 31 -11.87 29.48 8.13
CA SER A 31 -13.02 30.04 7.41
C SER A 31 -13.57 29.01 6.41
N CYS A 32 -14.86 28.69 6.54
CA CYS A 32 -15.57 27.79 5.63
C CYS A 32 -16.35 28.58 4.57
N TYR A 33 -16.20 28.19 3.30
CA TYR A 33 -16.87 28.79 2.15
C TYR A 33 -17.74 27.76 1.44
N LEU A 34 -19.05 27.84 1.66
CA LEU A 34 -20.04 26.98 1.01
C LEU A 34 -20.39 27.52 -0.38
N LYS A 35 -20.37 26.64 -1.40
CA LYS A 35 -20.62 26.97 -2.81
C LYS A 35 -21.73 26.08 -3.38
N SER A 36 -22.57 26.67 -4.24
CA SER A 36 -23.67 25.99 -4.93
C SER A 36 -23.35 25.55 -6.36
N SER A 37 -22.06 25.57 -6.74
CA SER A 37 -21.55 25.01 -7.99
C SER A 37 -20.07 24.63 -7.84
N VAL A 38 -19.65 23.59 -8.56
CA VAL A 38 -18.23 23.22 -8.70
C VAL A 38 -17.60 24.13 -9.75
N GLY A 39 -16.67 24.98 -9.34
CA GLY A 39 -15.91 25.87 -10.25
C GLY A 39 -14.74 25.16 -10.93
N THR A 40 -14.01 25.88 -11.79
CA THR A 40 -12.71 25.42 -12.28
C THR A 40 -11.74 25.26 -11.10
N ALA A 41 -11.03 24.13 -11.04
CA ALA A 41 -10.07 23.87 -9.99
C ALA A 41 -8.87 24.83 -10.08
N ILE A 42 -8.52 25.46 -8.95
CA ILE A 42 -7.33 26.30 -8.80
C ILE A 42 -6.54 25.74 -7.62
N SER A 43 -5.33 25.25 -7.87
CA SER A 43 -4.46 24.74 -6.81
C SER A 43 -3.91 25.89 -5.96
N ASN A 44 -4.13 25.82 -4.65
CA ASN A 44 -3.54 26.71 -3.66
C ASN A 44 -3.28 25.90 -2.38
N ASN A 45 -2.02 25.78 -1.98
CA ASN A 45 -1.60 24.92 -0.85
C ASN A 45 -2.17 25.36 0.52
N ALA A 46 -2.72 26.58 0.64
CA ALA A 46 -3.39 27.06 1.85
C ALA A 46 -4.89 26.73 1.90
N VAL A 47 -5.46 26.17 0.84
CA VAL A 47 -6.91 25.93 0.70
C VAL A 47 -7.18 24.43 0.60
N LEU A 48 -7.91 23.90 1.58
CA LEU A 48 -8.50 22.56 1.49
C LEU A 48 -9.88 22.65 0.84
N GLY A 49 -10.32 21.62 0.12
CA GLY A 49 -11.62 21.63 -0.55
C GLY A 49 -12.15 20.23 -0.84
N ALA A 50 -13.47 20.12 -0.92
CA ALA A 50 -14.17 18.87 -1.20
C ALA A 50 -15.47 19.17 -1.97
N LYS A 51 -15.82 18.28 -2.92
CA LYS A 51 -17.03 18.37 -3.74
C LYS A 51 -17.94 17.19 -3.48
N LEU A 52 -19.25 17.43 -3.53
CA LEU A 52 -20.27 16.39 -3.44
C LEU A 52 -20.18 15.49 -4.69
N ILE A 53 -20.09 14.17 -4.48
CA ILE A 53 -19.95 13.19 -5.57
C ILE A 53 -21.29 12.53 -5.92
N THR A 54 -22.16 12.33 -4.92
CA THR A 54 -23.54 11.83 -5.09
C THR A 54 -24.45 12.42 -4.00
N SER A 55 -25.52 13.11 -4.38
CA SER A 55 -26.61 13.47 -3.45
C SER A 55 -27.51 12.25 -3.21
N SER A 56 -27.49 11.72 -1.99
CA SER A 56 -28.35 10.59 -1.61
C SER A 56 -29.77 11.08 -1.29
N PRO A 57 -30.84 10.44 -1.82
CA PRO A 57 -32.21 10.84 -1.51
C PRO A 57 -32.58 10.44 -0.08
N SER A 58 -32.87 11.43 0.76
CA SER A 58 -33.19 11.24 2.18
C SER A 58 -34.61 10.69 2.40
N SER A 59 -34.71 9.37 2.60
CA SER A 59 -35.95 8.68 2.96
C SER A 59 -36.26 8.81 4.46
N SER A 60 -37.22 9.66 4.80
CA SER A 60 -37.71 9.84 6.17
C SER A 60 -38.63 8.67 6.61
N THR A 61 -38.05 7.65 7.26
CA THR A 61 -38.79 6.46 7.70
C THR A 61 -39.51 6.70 9.04
N SER A 62 -40.74 7.23 8.99
CA SER A 62 -41.64 7.25 10.14
C SER A 62 -42.16 5.84 10.43
N ALA A 63 -41.88 5.32 11.63
CA ALA A 63 -42.35 4.00 12.05
C ALA A 63 -43.87 3.97 12.32
N SER A 64 -44.54 2.88 11.96
CA SER A 64 -45.87 2.51 12.46
C SER A 64 -46.05 0.99 12.38
N SER A 65 -46.88 0.45 13.28
CA SER A 65 -46.87 -0.96 13.69
C SER A 65 -47.67 -1.91 12.79
N SER A 66 -47.28 -3.19 12.82
CA SER A 66 -47.98 -4.32 12.21
C SER A 66 -49.47 -4.40 12.60
N GLY A 67 -50.35 -4.66 11.64
CA GLY A 67 -51.77 -4.94 11.85
C GLY A 67 -52.30 -5.91 10.80
N THR A 68 -52.57 -7.16 11.20
CA THR A 68 -52.99 -8.24 10.30
C THR A 68 -54.50 -8.30 10.14
N SER A 69 -55.04 -8.25 8.92
CA SER A 69 -55.91 -9.31 8.34
C SER A 69 -56.66 -8.88 7.07
N SER A 70 -56.49 -9.68 6.01
CA SER A 70 -57.50 -10.18 5.05
C SER A 70 -58.79 -9.38 4.77
N THR A 71 -58.99 -8.98 3.49
CA THR A 71 -60.22 -9.30 2.74
C THR A 71 -60.09 -9.22 1.20
N VAL A 72 -60.83 -10.12 0.56
CA VAL A 72 -61.21 -10.32 -0.86
C VAL A 72 -61.28 -9.06 -1.77
N GLY A 73 -60.87 -9.17 -3.05
CA GLY A 73 -61.03 -8.07 -4.04
C GLY A 73 -60.72 -8.37 -5.52
N VAL A 74 -61.53 -9.21 -6.18
CA VAL A 74 -61.79 -9.36 -7.64
C VAL A 74 -61.20 -8.24 -8.55
N SER A 75 -60.12 -8.49 -9.30
CA SER A 75 -60.07 -8.89 -10.75
C SER A 75 -60.22 -7.79 -11.81
N SER A 76 -59.56 -7.99 -12.97
CA SER A 76 -59.82 -7.38 -14.30
C SER A 76 -59.59 -5.87 -14.47
N SER A 77 -59.24 -5.33 -15.65
CA SER A 77 -58.69 -5.90 -16.90
C SER A 77 -58.41 -4.78 -17.93
N ALA A 78 -57.48 -5.00 -18.87
CA ALA A 78 -57.44 -4.33 -20.19
C ALA A 78 -57.17 -2.78 -20.16
N SER A 79 -56.85 -2.09 -21.27
CA SER A 79 -56.42 -2.57 -22.59
C SER A 79 -55.49 -1.59 -23.31
N SER A 80 -54.55 -2.18 -24.05
CA SER A 80 -53.95 -1.74 -25.32
C SER A 80 -54.50 -0.50 -26.07
N SER A 81 -53.58 0.42 -26.41
CA SER A 81 -53.39 1.07 -27.74
C SER A 81 -51.88 1.36 -27.87
N SER A 82 -51.10 1.08 -28.91
CA SER A 82 -51.25 1.11 -30.38
C SER A 82 -51.38 2.53 -30.96
N ALA A 83 -50.67 2.94 -32.03
CA ALA A 83 -49.48 2.41 -32.73
C ALA A 83 -48.91 3.49 -33.69
N SER A 84 -47.85 3.13 -34.46
CA SER A 84 -47.41 3.78 -35.72
C SER A 84 -46.58 5.08 -35.60
N SER A 85 -45.32 5.14 -36.08
CA SER A 85 -44.81 5.29 -37.47
C SER A 85 -44.67 6.79 -37.90
N SER A 86 -43.70 7.25 -38.70
CA SER A 86 -42.75 6.53 -39.58
C SER A 86 -41.39 7.24 -39.72
N SER A 87 -40.38 6.44 -40.06
CA SER A 87 -39.14 6.68 -40.82
C SER A 87 -38.85 8.04 -41.48
N THR A 88 -37.59 8.48 -41.37
CA THR A 88 -36.78 8.89 -42.54
C THR A 88 -35.33 8.43 -42.40
N SER A 89 -34.71 8.03 -43.50
CA SER A 89 -33.37 7.41 -43.53
C SER A 89 -32.29 8.39 -44.01
N SER A 90 -31.05 8.19 -43.58
CA SER A 90 -29.84 8.66 -44.29
C SER A 90 -28.67 7.70 -44.04
N SER A 91 -28.28 6.96 -45.08
CA SER A 91 -27.08 6.13 -45.10
C SER A 91 -25.93 6.88 -45.76
N PHE A 92 -24.72 6.80 -45.23
CA PHE A 92 -23.50 7.16 -45.96
C PHE A 92 -22.45 6.08 -45.81
N THR A 93 -21.89 5.67 -46.95
CA THR A 93 -20.89 4.62 -47.07
C THR A 93 -19.53 5.20 -47.47
N SER A 94 -18.48 4.58 -46.94
CA SER A 94 -17.15 4.41 -47.53
C SER A 94 -16.41 5.60 -48.15
N SER A 95 -15.22 5.88 -47.60
CA SER A 95 -14.02 6.03 -48.44
C SER A 95 -12.77 5.63 -47.66
N SER A 96 -12.06 4.63 -48.16
CA SER A 96 -10.69 4.31 -47.75
C SER A 96 -9.72 5.06 -48.66
N SER A 97 -8.63 5.58 -48.12
CA SER A 97 -7.55 6.19 -48.92
C SER A 97 -6.21 5.54 -48.59
N THR A 98 -5.71 4.73 -49.51
CA THR A 98 -4.31 4.27 -49.54
C THR A 98 -3.41 5.37 -50.10
N VAL A 99 -2.18 5.44 -49.61
CA VAL A 99 -1.06 6.10 -50.30
C VAL A 99 0.18 5.20 -50.20
N SER A 100 0.86 5.00 -51.33
CA SER A 100 2.03 4.13 -51.44
C SER A 100 3.14 4.79 -52.25
N SER A 101 4.34 4.78 -51.67
CA SER A 101 5.65 4.52 -52.30
C SER A 101 6.09 5.24 -53.59
N SER A 102 7.25 5.90 -53.47
CA SER A 102 8.34 5.95 -54.47
C SER A 102 9.64 5.62 -53.72
N THR A 103 10.40 4.54 -53.97
CA THR A 103 11.34 4.28 -55.11
C THR A 103 12.42 5.34 -55.28
N VAL A 104 13.73 5.03 -55.47
CA VAL A 104 14.50 3.75 -55.56
C VAL A 104 15.48 3.64 -54.35
N SER A 105 16.41 2.69 -54.13
CA SER A 105 17.15 1.64 -54.88
C SER A 105 17.45 0.46 -53.91
N SER A 106 17.91 -0.76 -54.25
CA SER A 106 19.03 -1.27 -55.09
C SER A 106 20.43 -0.99 -54.50
N SER A 107 21.36 -1.95 -54.32
CA SER A 107 21.41 -3.36 -54.76
C SER A 107 22.25 -4.28 -53.86
N THR A 108 22.07 -5.59 -54.05
CA THR A 108 22.80 -6.74 -53.47
C THR A 108 24.33 -6.70 -53.56
N ALA A 109 25.01 -7.29 -52.57
CA ALA A 109 26.23 -8.07 -52.76
C ALA A 109 26.37 -9.16 -51.67
N SER A 110 26.63 -10.41 -52.07
CA SER A 110 27.01 -11.51 -51.17
C SER A 110 28.47 -11.87 -51.41
N SER A 111 29.27 -12.05 -50.36
CA SER A 111 30.63 -12.59 -50.50
C SER A 111 31.10 -13.28 -49.21
N SER A 112 31.48 -14.56 -49.35
CA SER A 112 31.91 -15.45 -48.28
C SER A 112 33.36 -15.92 -48.51
N THR A 113 34.27 -15.60 -47.60
CA THR A 113 35.57 -16.27 -47.33
C THR A 113 36.08 -15.73 -45.98
N ALA A 114 36.45 -16.49 -44.94
CA ALA A 114 37.21 -17.74 -44.80
C ALA A 114 38.75 -17.53 -44.70
N SER A 115 39.41 -18.44 -43.97
CA SER A 115 40.82 -18.44 -43.52
C SER A 115 41.09 -17.45 -42.35
N SER A 116 41.37 -17.89 -41.11
CA SER A 116 42.53 -18.67 -40.58
C SER A 116 43.76 -17.79 -40.32
N SER A 117 44.48 -17.92 -39.20
CA SER A 117 45.26 -19.15 -38.89
C SER A 117 45.80 -19.19 -37.44
N THR A 118 46.00 -20.43 -36.90
CA THR A 118 47.11 -20.88 -35.99
C THR A 118 47.31 -20.23 -34.59
N VAL A 119 47.72 -20.92 -33.50
CA VAL A 119 48.09 -22.34 -33.23
C VAL A 119 47.86 -22.72 -31.75
N SER A 120 47.76 -24.04 -31.49
CA SER A 120 48.12 -24.89 -30.32
C SER A 120 48.24 -24.28 -28.90
N SER A 121 47.70 -24.83 -27.79
CA SER A 121 47.31 -26.20 -27.35
C SER A 121 48.39 -27.06 -26.67
N SER A 122 48.25 -27.22 -25.34
CA SER A 122 48.57 -28.43 -24.53
C SER A 122 47.71 -28.39 -23.23
N THR A 123 47.12 -29.42 -22.61
CA THR A 123 47.33 -30.89 -22.42
C THR A 123 48.46 -31.25 -21.43
N ALA A 124 48.29 -32.15 -20.43
CA ALA A 124 47.10 -32.93 -19.98
C ALA A 124 47.25 -33.49 -18.52
N SER A 125 46.17 -34.11 -18.02
CA SER A 125 46.11 -35.19 -16.98
C SER A 125 46.41 -34.87 -15.50
N SER A 126 45.56 -35.24 -14.52
CA SER A 126 45.23 -36.57 -13.89
C SER A 126 46.30 -37.03 -12.86
N SER A 127 46.01 -37.67 -11.71
CA SER A 127 44.94 -38.64 -11.35
C SER A 127 44.75 -38.79 -9.81
N THR A 128 43.60 -39.38 -9.36
CA THR A 128 43.36 -40.25 -8.14
C THR A 128 43.87 -39.83 -6.73
N SER A 129 43.22 -40.09 -5.58
CA SER A 129 42.46 -41.26 -5.05
C SER A 129 41.40 -40.78 -4.01
N THR A 130 40.25 -41.41 -3.67
CA THR A 130 39.93 -42.72 -3.03
C THR A 130 40.72 -43.07 -1.74
N ALA A 131 40.19 -43.62 -0.64
CA ALA A 131 38.84 -43.79 -0.03
C ALA A 131 39.05 -44.32 1.45
N SER A 132 38.11 -44.65 2.37
CA SER A 132 36.63 -44.68 2.49
C SER A 132 36.17 -44.90 3.97
N SER A 133 34.86 -44.78 4.28
CA SER A 133 34.14 -45.35 5.46
C SER A 133 34.47 -44.77 6.87
N SER A 134 33.72 -44.97 7.97
CA SER A 134 32.60 -45.89 8.30
C SER A 134 31.58 -45.38 9.36
N THR A 135 30.29 -45.55 9.06
CA THR A 135 29.15 -46.14 9.84
C THR A 135 29.23 -46.48 11.36
N SER A 136 28.15 -46.14 12.11
CA SER A 136 27.45 -46.94 13.18
C SER A 136 26.27 -46.13 13.79
N THR A 137 24.98 -46.34 13.46
CA THR A 137 23.99 -47.29 14.03
C THR A 137 23.63 -47.19 15.53
N ALA A 138 22.58 -46.41 15.83
CA ALA A 138 21.45 -46.61 16.75
C ALA A 138 21.53 -47.49 18.04
N SER A 139 20.88 -46.99 19.11
CA SER A 139 20.06 -47.79 20.04
C SER A 139 19.07 -46.87 20.80
N SER A 140 17.98 -47.45 21.33
CA SER A 140 16.85 -46.73 21.96
C SER A 140 16.54 -47.28 23.35
N SER A 141 16.08 -46.43 24.28
CA SER A 141 15.46 -46.90 25.53
C SER A 141 14.42 -45.95 26.13
N THR A 142 13.22 -46.50 26.32
CA THR A 142 12.14 -46.11 27.24
C THR A 142 12.64 -46.23 28.71
N SER A 143 12.06 -45.69 29.80
CA SER A 143 10.66 -45.40 30.18
C SER A 143 10.55 -44.42 31.37
N THR A 144 9.32 -44.24 31.85
CA THR A 144 8.87 -43.87 33.22
C THR A 144 8.91 -42.40 33.66
N ALA A 145 7.76 -41.99 34.22
CA ALA A 145 7.56 -40.75 34.95
C ALA A 145 7.40 -41.05 36.45
N SER A 146 7.61 -40.05 37.30
CA SER A 146 7.12 -39.99 38.68
C SER A 146 6.96 -38.53 39.12
N SER A 147 5.95 -38.27 39.94
CA SER A 147 5.57 -36.93 40.40
C SER A 147 6.14 -36.61 41.78
N SER A 148 6.42 -35.33 42.07
CA SER A 148 6.51 -34.85 43.45
C SER A 148 6.03 -33.40 43.61
N THR A 149 5.35 -33.16 44.73
CA THR A 149 4.58 -31.98 45.09
C THR A 149 5.40 -30.76 45.52
N SER A 150 4.96 -29.60 45.07
CA SER A 150 4.68 -28.38 45.86
C SER A 150 5.70 -27.83 46.87
N THR A 151 6.12 -26.59 46.62
CA THR A 151 6.21 -25.56 47.67
C THR A 151 5.67 -24.22 47.11
N ALA A 152 5.03 -23.42 47.96
CA ALA A 152 4.33 -22.20 47.52
C ALA A 152 4.85 -20.93 48.22
N SER A 153 5.10 -19.88 47.43
CA SER A 153 5.14 -18.46 47.83
C SER A 153 5.49 -17.59 46.60
N SER A 154 5.13 -16.33 46.48
CA SER A 154 4.02 -15.57 47.10
C SER A 154 3.76 -14.32 46.25
N SER A 155 2.53 -13.81 46.29
CA SER A 155 2.03 -12.52 45.78
C SER A 155 3.03 -11.47 45.24
N THR A 156 2.74 -10.95 44.03
CA THR A 156 2.43 -9.51 43.86
C THR A 156 1.62 -9.25 42.60
N THR A 157 0.54 -8.47 42.75
CA THR A 157 -0.20 -7.89 41.63
C THR A 157 0.49 -6.60 41.18
N SER A 158 1.23 -6.64 40.07
CA SER A 158 1.80 -5.43 39.47
C SER A 158 0.72 -4.63 38.76
N SER A 159 0.31 -3.51 39.37
CA SER A 159 -0.59 -2.54 38.76
C SER A 159 -0.04 -1.98 37.45
N SER A 160 -0.93 -1.61 36.52
CA SER A 160 -0.54 -0.87 35.32
C SER A 160 0.13 0.44 35.70
N ALA A 161 1.39 0.63 35.26
CA ALA A 161 2.13 1.87 35.45
C ALA A 161 2.08 2.69 34.16
N THR A 162 1.56 3.91 34.24
CA THR A 162 1.73 4.92 33.20
C THR A 162 3.22 5.18 32.96
N PRO A 163 3.67 5.46 31.72
CA PRO A 163 5.09 5.61 31.41
C PRO A 163 5.67 6.86 32.09
N SER A 164 6.40 6.65 33.17
CA SER A 164 7.09 7.72 33.91
C SER A 164 8.14 8.42 33.07
N SER A 165 8.26 9.74 33.25
CA SER A 165 9.38 10.53 32.74
C SER A 165 10.70 9.95 33.24
N SER A 166 11.50 9.40 32.32
CA SER A 166 12.90 9.10 32.60
C SER A 166 13.67 10.42 32.71
N THR A 167 14.59 10.54 33.66
CA THR A 167 15.32 11.79 33.90
C THR A 167 16.24 12.13 32.73
N ILE A 168 15.80 13.06 31.89
CA ILE A 168 16.53 13.48 30.69
C ILE A 168 17.66 14.42 31.09
N SER A 169 18.90 14.01 30.80
CA SER A 169 20.11 14.79 31.10
C SER A 169 21.11 14.65 29.96
N CYS A 170 21.49 15.75 29.32
CA CYS A 170 22.64 15.75 28.41
C CYS A 170 23.97 15.71 29.17
N PRO A 171 25.03 15.05 28.63
CA PRO A 171 25.06 14.34 27.34
C PRO A 171 24.47 12.92 27.40
N THR A 172 24.13 12.39 28.58
CA THR A 172 23.68 11.00 28.78
C THR A 172 22.38 10.62 28.04
N SER A 173 21.60 11.60 27.57
CA SER A 173 20.38 11.40 26.77
C SER A 173 20.54 11.64 25.26
N ASP A 174 21.76 11.87 24.79
CA ASP A 174 22.03 12.06 23.35
C ASP A 174 21.56 10.86 22.51
N GLY A 175 21.02 11.14 21.33
CA GLY A 175 20.50 10.12 20.40
C GLY A 175 19.22 9.39 20.87
N LYS A 176 18.64 9.75 22.02
CA LYS A 176 17.38 9.17 22.53
C LYS A 176 16.18 9.99 22.07
N THR A 177 14.99 9.38 22.04
CA THR A 177 13.74 10.08 21.71
C THR A 177 12.92 10.45 22.95
N ILE A 178 12.40 11.66 22.99
CA ILE A 178 11.38 12.15 23.93
C ILE A 178 10.04 12.30 23.20
N SER A 179 8.91 12.08 23.87
CA SER A 179 7.56 12.35 23.35
C SER A 179 6.93 13.58 24.02
N GLY A 180 6.22 14.42 23.25
CA GLY A 180 5.40 15.52 23.78
C GLY A 180 3.94 15.13 24.10
N PRO A 181 3.15 16.01 24.75
CA PRO A 181 1.73 15.79 25.10
C PRO A 181 0.77 15.38 23.96
N ARG A 182 0.93 15.88 22.73
CA ARG A 182 0.17 15.47 21.52
C ARG A 182 0.74 14.21 20.87
N GLY A 183 1.84 13.67 21.37
CA GLY A 183 2.45 12.43 20.92
C GLY A 183 3.51 12.57 19.83
N GLN A 184 3.86 13.78 19.39
CA GLN A 184 5.03 13.96 18.52
C GLN A 184 6.30 13.52 19.26
N LYS A 185 7.27 13.01 18.52
CA LYS A 185 8.56 12.52 19.05
C LYS A 185 9.67 13.43 18.59
N PHE A 186 10.67 13.64 19.44
CA PHE A 186 11.83 14.46 19.15
C PHE A 186 13.11 13.67 19.46
N LEU A 187 14.10 13.72 18.57
CA LEU A 187 15.45 13.19 18.82
C LEU A 187 16.20 14.21 19.66
N ILE A 188 16.75 13.78 20.79
CA ILE A 188 17.59 14.61 21.65
C ILE A 188 19.00 14.67 21.05
N GLU A 189 19.49 15.88 20.83
CA GLU A 189 20.81 16.15 20.27
C GLU A 189 21.58 17.07 21.22
N CYS A 190 22.38 16.43 22.08
CA CYS A 190 23.06 17.06 23.18
C CYS A 190 24.29 17.83 22.72
N GLY A 191 24.33 19.14 22.99
CA GLY A 191 25.39 20.00 22.50
C GLY A 191 25.21 20.47 21.07
N THR A 192 23.99 20.41 20.53
CA THR A 192 23.64 20.84 19.16
C THR A 192 22.61 21.97 19.20
N ASP A 193 22.85 23.00 18.39
CA ASP A 193 21.95 24.13 18.12
C ASP A 193 21.69 24.20 16.61
N HIS A 194 20.44 24.19 16.16
CA HIS A 194 20.11 24.23 14.73
C HIS A 194 19.93 25.70 14.28
N GLN A 195 20.82 26.22 13.43
CA GLN A 195 20.89 27.66 13.18
C GLN A 195 19.62 28.28 12.56
N GLY A 196 18.99 29.18 13.30
CA GLY A 196 17.84 29.98 12.87
C GLY A 196 16.50 29.23 12.96
N GLY A 197 15.49 29.76 12.27
CA GLY A 197 14.12 29.21 12.30
C GLY A 197 13.29 29.57 13.53
N ASP A 198 13.83 30.39 14.45
CA ASP A 198 13.18 30.74 15.71
C ASP A 198 11.81 31.39 15.53
N MET A 199 10.79 30.83 16.18
CA MET A 199 9.37 31.19 16.01
C MET A 199 8.94 32.45 16.80
N GLY A 200 9.89 33.17 17.39
CA GLY A 200 9.63 34.38 18.18
C GLY A 200 10.66 34.58 19.31
N ALA A 201 10.23 35.26 20.38
CA ALA A 201 11.03 35.40 21.59
C ALA A 201 11.10 34.09 22.37
N PRO A 202 12.23 33.78 23.05
CA PRO A 202 12.38 32.54 23.81
C PRO A 202 11.44 32.47 25.02
N THR A 203 10.94 31.26 25.31
CA THR A 203 10.18 30.96 26.51
C THR A 203 11.10 30.54 27.66
N TYR A 204 10.59 30.49 28.89
CA TYR A 204 11.35 30.08 30.09
C TYR A 204 10.62 28.93 30.82
N PRO A 205 10.60 27.71 30.26
CA PRO A 205 9.80 26.59 30.75
C PRO A 205 10.43 25.84 31.94
N GLY A 206 11.61 26.26 32.41
CA GLY A 206 12.30 25.70 33.59
C GLY A 206 12.88 24.29 33.42
N SER A 207 12.53 23.56 32.36
CA SER A 207 13.13 22.27 32.03
C SER A 207 13.11 21.98 30.53
N PHE A 208 14.04 21.14 30.08
CA PHE A 208 14.13 20.70 28.68
C PHE A 208 12.87 19.92 28.23
N ALA A 209 12.34 19.05 29.09
CA ALA A 209 11.11 18.31 28.79
C ALA A 209 9.90 19.24 28.62
N ALA A 210 9.83 20.33 29.39
CA ALA A 210 8.80 21.35 29.22
C ALA A 210 9.03 22.25 27.98
N CYS A 211 10.29 22.46 27.56
CA CYS A 211 10.63 23.11 26.29
C CYS A 211 10.13 22.30 25.09
N VAL A 212 10.42 21.00 25.06
CA VAL A 212 9.91 20.07 24.03
C VAL A 212 8.37 20.01 24.07
N ALA A 213 7.76 19.96 25.25
CA ALA A 213 6.29 19.96 25.37
C ALA A 213 5.65 21.27 24.85
N GLN A 214 6.33 22.41 24.93
CA GLN A 214 5.88 23.66 24.32
C GLN A 214 6.02 23.64 22.79
N CYS A 215 7.09 23.06 22.24
CA CYS A 215 7.22 22.85 20.80
C CYS A 215 6.12 21.95 20.27
N ASP A 216 5.90 20.79 20.91
CA ASP A 216 4.84 19.87 20.54
C ASP A 216 3.44 20.53 20.58
N ALA A 217 3.18 21.36 21.58
CA ALA A 217 1.94 22.14 21.66
C ALA A 217 1.81 23.25 20.58
N THR A 218 2.89 23.62 19.90
CA THR A 218 2.95 24.73 18.93
C THR A 218 2.90 24.21 17.50
N ASP A 219 1.80 24.47 16.78
CA ASP A 219 1.67 24.07 15.38
C ASP A 219 2.80 24.66 14.52
N GLY A 220 3.52 23.80 13.80
CA GLY A 220 4.67 24.16 12.96
C GLY A 220 6.02 24.22 13.68
N CYS A 221 6.12 23.93 14.98
CA CYS A 221 7.42 23.78 15.64
C CYS A 221 8.04 22.40 15.34
N VAL A 222 9.30 22.40 14.88
CA VAL A 222 10.03 21.21 14.39
C VAL A 222 11.41 21.04 15.04
N ASP A 223 11.87 21.99 15.85
CA ASP A 223 13.09 21.84 16.67
C ASP A 223 12.99 22.71 17.94
N VAL A 224 13.76 22.34 18.97
CA VAL A 224 14.01 23.19 20.13
C VAL A 224 15.49 23.32 20.44
N SER A 225 15.87 24.48 20.97
CA SER A 225 17.21 24.73 21.49
C SER A 225 17.09 25.29 22.91
N TYR A 226 17.49 24.50 23.90
CA TYR A 226 17.30 24.83 25.32
C TYR A 226 18.63 25.06 26.04
N VAL A 227 18.74 26.19 26.75
CA VAL A 227 19.81 26.41 27.73
C VAL A 227 19.37 25.84 29.07
N SER A 228 20.24 25.07 29.74
CA SER A 228 19.91 24.49 31.05
C SER A 228 19.52 25.56 32.08
N ASN A 229 18.31 25.45 32.64
CA ASN A 229 17.64 26.42 33.52
C ASN A 229 17.49 27.84 32.92
N GLY A 230 17.50 27.96 31.59
CA GLY A 230 17.48 29.24 30.88
C GLY A 230 16.42 29.28 29.76
N PRO A 231 16.65 30.07 28.69
CA PRO A 231 15.72 30.18 27.59
C PRO A 231 15.53 28.87 26.80
N CYS A 232 14.32 28.72 26.30
CA CYS A 232 13.89 27.73 25.31
C CYS A 232 13.56 28.45 24.00
N TYR A 233 14.26 28.12 22.93
CA TYR A 233 14.00 28.62 21.59
C TYR A 233 13.21 27.56 20.82
N LEU A 234 11.96 27.89 20.46
CA LEU A 234 11.12 27.06 19.58
C LEU A 234 11.44 27.42 18.13
N LYS A 235 11.67 26.43 17.26
CA LYS A 235 12.09 26.62 15.87
C LYS A 235 11.14 25.95 14.89
N GLY A 236 10.75 26.67 13.85
CA GLY A 236 9.82 26.24 12.80
C GLY A 236 10.48 25.69 11.54
N THR A 237 11.82 25.68 11.49
CA THR A 237 12.61 25.06 10.42
C THR A 237 13.86 24.42 11.01
N LEU A 238 14.21 23.22 10.57
CA LEU A 238 15.45 22.56 10.99
C LEU A 238 16.67 23.22 10.31
N GLY A 239 17.36 24.09 11.04
CA GLY A 239 18.56 24.80 10.56
C GLY A 239 19.81 23.92 10.43
N GLY A 240 20.93 24.52 10.03
CA GLY A 240 22.23 23.82 10.00
C GLY A 240 22.76 23.56 11.42
N SER A 241 23.22 22.34 11.72
CA SER A 241 23.72 21.97 13.05
C SER A 241 25.02 22.71 13.43
N LEU A 242 24.96 23.49 14.51
CA LEU A 242 26.09 24.11 15.18
C LEU A 242 26.39 23.37 16.48
N ALA A 243 27.64 22.95 16.67
CA ALA A 243 28.07 22.34 17.93
C ALA A 243 28.24 23.41 19.02
N ASN A 244 27.42 23.34 20.07
CA ASN A 244 27.45 24.21 21.24
C ASN A 244 27.07 23.41 22.50
N ALA A 245 28.07 23.00 23.29
CA ALA A 245 27.89 22.15 24.48
C ALA A 245 26.99 22.75 25.60
N GLY A 246 26.65 24.04 25.53
CA GLY A 246 25.69 24.66 26.45
C GLY A 246 24.21 24.45 26.07
N ILE A 247 23.93 23.96 24.86
CA ILE A 247 22.59 23.79 24.31
C ILE A 247 22.17 22.32 24.35
N TRP A 248 20.92 22.08 24.75
CA TRP A 248 20.25 20.79 24.61
C TRP A 248 19.27 20.96 23.44
N GLY A 249 19.61 20.39 22.29
CA GLY A 249 18.78 20.41 21.09
C GLY A 249 17.76 19.27 21.11
N ALA A 250 16.62 19.45 20.47
CA ALA A 250 15.77 18.32 20.09
C ALA A 250 14.91 18.59 18.86
N LYS A 251 15.29 18.00 17.72
CA LYS A 251 14.49 18.05 16.50
C LYS A 251 13.30 17.11 16.55
N LEU A 252 12.19 17.50 15.95
CA LEU A 252 11.05 16.64 15.65
C LEU A 252 11.52 15.46 14.80
N THR A 253 11.43 14.24 15.35
CA THR A 253 11.56 13.01 14.56
C THR A 253 10.25 12.76 13.83
N ALA A 254 10.05 13.55 12.78
CA ALA A 254 9.13 13.32 11.66
C ALA A 254 7.95 12.40 12.02
N SER A 255 7.04 12.87 12.87
CA SER A 255 5.91 12.05 13.30
C SER A 255 5.02 11.77 12.09
N LEU A 256 5.11 10.54 11.58
CA LEU A 256 4.30 10.06 10.47
C LEU A 256 2.82 10.33 10.75
N PRO A 257 2.02 10.72 9.73
CA PRO A 257 0.60 11.00 9.91
C PRO A 257 -0.13 9.85 10.60
N SER A 258 -1.14 10.14 11.42
CA SER A 258 -1.93 9.14 12.15
C SER A 258 -2.41 8.01 11.22
N GLY A 259 -2.07 6.78 11.58
CA GLY A 259 -2.32 5.58 10.76
C GLY A 259 -1.17 5.17 9.84
N ILE A 260 -0.11 5.96 9.68
CA ILE A 260 1.11 5.60 8.95
C ILE A 260 2.22 5.25 9.95
N ALA A 261 2.86 4.10 9.78
CA ALA A 261 3.88 3.59 10.71
C ALA A 261 5.16 3.15 9.98
N ALA A 262 6.32 3.50 10.55
CA ALA A 262 7.62 3.13 9.97
C ALA A 262 7.85 1.60 10.01
N ARG A 263 8.56 1.09 9.00
CA ARG A 263 9.00 -0.30 8.87
C ARG A 263 10.49 -0.46 8.59
N GLY A 264 11.25 0.61 8.79
CA GLY A 264 12.72 0.62 8.73
C GLY A 264 13.29 0.84 7.33
N CYS A 265 14.60 0.64 7.24
CA CYS A 265 15.36 0.75 6.00
C CYS A 265 15.43 -0.62 5.30
N HIS A 266 15.24 -0.66 3.98
CA HIS A 266 15.29 -1.89 3.18
C HIS A 266 16.11 -1.68 1.91
N ALA A 267 16.69 -2.77 1.40
CA ALA A 267 17.42 -2.76 0.14
C ALA A 267 16.48 -2.68 -1.07
N ASP A 268 16.98 -2.06 -2.13
CA ASP A 268 16.32 -1.99 -3.44
C ASP A 268 17.36 -2.24 -4.56
N SER A 269 16.92 -2.41 -5.81
CA SER A 269 17.83 -2.50 -6.94
C SER A 269 17.24 -1.95 -8.24
N ALA A 270 18.09 -1.41 -9.11
CA ALA A 270 17.66 -0.94 -10.43
C ALA A 270 17.25 -2.09 -11.38
N ALA A 271 17.71 -3.32 -11.14
CA ALA A 271 17.45 -4.48 -12.01
C ALA A 271 16.15 -5.21 -11.65
N ALA A 272 15.85 -5.29 -10.35
CA ALA A 272 14.59 -5.77 -9.80
C ALA A 272 14.19 -4.83 -8.66
N ARG A 273 13.23 -3.95 -8.92
CA ARG A 273 12.75 -2.95 -7.94
C ARG A 273 11.96 -3.65 -6.84
N THR A 274 12.37 -3.45 -5.59
CA THR A 274 11.73 -4.00 -4.39
C THR A 274 10.26 -3.59 -4.29
N PHE A 275 9.92 -2.37 -4.71
CA PHE A 275 8.56 -1.86 -4.88
C PHE A 275 8.31 -1.54 -6.35
N PRO A 276 7.36 -2.21 -7.04
CA PRO A 276 7.27 -2.18 -8.50
C PRO A 276 6.66 -0.90 -9.08
N THR A 277 5.85 -0.15 -8.29
CA THR A 277 5.16 1.05 -8.79
C THR A 277 5.80 2.32 -8.23
N GLN A 278 6.41 3.14 -9.08
CA GLN A 278 6.73 4.52 -8.71
C GLN A 278 5.42 5.33 -8.68
N ALA A 279 5.13 6.03 -7.58
CA ALA A 279 3.99 6.93 -7.50
C ALA A 279 4.28 8.29 -8.13
N TYR A 280 5.46 8.84 -7.81
CA TYR A 280 6.00 10.10 -8.32
C TYR A 280 7.50 10.20 -7.98
N ALA A 281 8.19 11.16 -8.58
CA ALA A 281 9.46 11.70 -8.09
C ALA A 281 9.43 13.24 -8.19
N ASN A 282 9.53 13.96 -7.07
CA ASN A 282 9.46 15.42 -7.04
C ASN A 282 10.03 16.03 -5.74
N SER A 283 10.09 17.37 -5.68
CA SER A 283 10.60 18.14 -4.55
C SER A 283 9.65 18.24 -3.35
N SER A 284 8.43 17.70 -3.42
CA SER A 284 7.46 17.71 -2.31
C SER A 284 7.46 16.40 -1.52
N ASN A 285 8.35 15.46 -1.83
CA ASN A 285 8.34 14.12 -1.27
C ASN A 285 8.55 14.09 0.24
N THR A 286 7.67 13.36 0.95
CA THR A 286 7.80 12.94 2.35
C THR A 286 7.21 11.54 2.50
N PRO A 287 7.55 10.74 3.53
CA PRO A 287 7.01 9.39 3.68
C PRO A 287 5.51 9.38 4.00
N GLY A 288 4.99 10.48 4.56
CA GLY A 288 3.55 10.71 4.76
C GLY A 288 2.80 10.95 3.44
N LEU A 289 3.29 11.85 2.59
CA LEU A 289 2.70 12.10 1.26
C LEU A 289 2.84 10.87 0.35
N CYS A 290 3.97 10.16 0.45
CA CYS A 290 4.19 8.91 -0.28
C CYS A 290 3.20 7.82 0.16
N ALA A 291 2.97 7.65 1.47
CA ALA A 291 1.97 6.71 1.98
C ALA A 291 0.55 7.03 1.48
N SER A 292 0.14 8.31 1.46
CA SER A 292 -1.16 8.72 0.89
C SER A 292 -1.26 8.39 -0.61
N ALA A 293 -0.24 8.72 -1.41
CA ALA A 293 -0.22 8.42 -2.84
C ALA A 293 -0.22 6.91 -3.13
N CYS A 294 0.40 6.09 -2.28
CA CYS A 294 0.35 4.64 -2.38
C CYS A 294 -1.01 4.07 -1.97
N ARG A 295 -1.65 4.60 -0.92
CA ARG A 295 -3.04 4.26 -0.54
C ARG A 295 -4.01 4.53 -1.69
N GLU A 296 -3.91 5.68 -2.34
CA GLU A 296 -4.73 6.04 -3.52
C GLU A 296 -4.51 5.08 -4.70
N LYS A 297 -3.29 4.55 -4.86
CA LYS A 297 -2.93 3.51 -5.84
C LYS A 297 -3.25 2.08 -5.38
N GLY A 298 -3.93 1.91 -4.24
CA GLY A 298 -4.36 0.61 -3.72
C GLY A 298 -3.29 -0.17 -2.95
N TYR A 299 -2.14 0.42 -2.62
CA TYR A 299 -1.04 -0.24 -1.93
C TYR A 299 -1.01 0.02 -0.42
N LYS A 300 -0.61 -1.01 0.35
CA LYS A 300 -0.45 -0.94 1.81
C LYS A 300 0.90 -0.33 2.23
N TYR A 301 1.96 -0.57 1.46
CA TYR A 301 3.31 -0.13 1.78
C TYR A 301 3.80 0.93 0.81
N ALA A 302 4.51 1.90 1.37
CA ALA A 302 5.14 2.99 0.65
C ALA A 302 6.62 3.07 1.02
N GLY A 303 7.45 3.50 0.07
CA GLY A 303 8.90 3.49 0.20
C GLY A 303 9.48 4.73 -0.44
N THR A 304 10.20 5.52 0.34
CA THR A 304 10.85 6.75 -0.16
C THR A 304 12.32 6.50 -0.42
N GLN A 305 12.85 7.07 -1.51
CA GLN A 305 14.22 6.87 -2.00
C GLN A 305 14.81 8.17 -2.56
N TYR A 306 16.14 8.32 -2.52
CA TYR A 306 16.88 9.47 -3.06
C TYR A 306 16.37 10.86 -2.61
N GLY A 307 15.68 10.96 -1.46
CA GLY A 307 15.04 12.20 -1.02
C GLY A 307 13.74 12.57 -1.77
N THR A 308 13.66 12.31 -3.07
CA THR A 308 12.62 12.81 -4.00
C THR A 308 11.65 11.76 -4.53
N GLU A 309 12.00 10.47 -4.51
CA GLU A 309 11.19 9.41 -5.10
C GLU A 309 10.21 8.80 -4.09
N CYS A 310 9.04 8.41 -4.60
CA CYS A 310 8.06 7.61 -3.89
C CYS A 310 7.71 6.34 -4.68
N TRP A 311 7.81 5.18 -4.02
CA TRP A 311 7.54 3.85 -4.55
C TRP A 311 6.49 3.13 -3.68
N CYS A 312 5.68 2.26 -4.29
CA CYS A 312 4.59 1.56 -3.63
C CYS A 312 4.70 0.04 -3.82
N GLY A 313 4.34 -0.71 -2.77
CA GLY A 313 4.40 -2.17 -2.75
C GLY A 313 3.21 -2.84 -2.06
N PRO A 314 2.82 -4.06 -2.49
CA PRO A 314 1.75 -4.83 -1.89
C PRO A 314 2.20 -5.57 -0.62
N SER A 315 3.50 -5.87 -0.50
CA SER A 315 4.13 -6.60 0.61
C SER A 315 5.22 -5.76 1.28
N LEU A 316 5.60 -6.14 2.51
CA LEU A 316 6.78 -5.58 3.18
C LEU A 316 8.04 -6.26 2.61
N PRO A 317 9.12 -5.53 2.29
CA PRO A 317 10.36 -6.14 1.82
C PRO A 317 11.01 -7.04 2.88
N SER A 318 11.68 -8.10 2.42
CA SER A 318 12.39 -9.06 3.29
C SER A 318 13.83 -8.65 3.61
N THR A 319 14.48 -7.91 2.72
CA THR A 319 15.91 -7.55 2.83
C THR A 319 16.07 -6.21 3.55
N ALA A 320 16.04 -6.25 4.88
CA ALA A 320 16.34 -5.09 5.72
C ALA A 320 17.79 -4.57 5.54
N ALA A 321 17.98 -3.27 5.74
CA ALA A 321 19.26 -2.59 5.69
C ALA A 321 19.48 -1.75 6.97
N ALA A 322 20.71 -1.24 7.18
CA ALA A 322 21.00 -0.40 8.33
C ALA A 322 20.24 0.93 8.22
N ALA A 323 19.70 1.44 9.34
CA ALA A 323 18.93 2.70 9.34
C ALA A 323 19.75 3.90 8.82
N ALA A 324 21.07 3.90 9.05
CA ALA A 324 21.99 4.91 8.53
C ALA A 324 22.09 4.93 6.99
N ASP A 325 21.81 3.81 6.30
CA ASP A 325 21.77 3.75 4.84
C ASP A 325 20.55 4.50 4.27
N CYS A 326 19.52 4.74 5.08
CA CYS A 326 18.30 5.49 4.73
C CYS A 326 18.31 6.94 5.24
N SER A 327 19.48 7.58 5.31
CA SER A 327 19.69 8.91 5.92
C SER A 327 19.49 10.12 4.98
N SER A 328 18.99 9.92 3.75
CA SER A 328 18.75 11.06 2.84
C SER A 328 17.58 11.90 3.30
N ALA A 329 17.79 13.21 3.46
CA ALA A 329 16.73 14.16 3.77
C ALA A 329 15.61 14.11 2.71
N CYS A 330 14.36 14.11 3.14
CA CYS A 330 13.20 14.23 2.27
C CYS A 330 13.15 15.63 1.63
N ALA A 331 12.88 15.69 0.32
CA ALA A 331 12.88 16.96 -0.40
C ALA A 331 11.77 17.92 0.06
N GLY A 332 10.61 17.37 0.48
CA GLY A 332 9.49 18.16 1.01
C GLY A 332 9.60 18.55 2.49
N ASP A 333 10.49 17.91 3.26
CA ASP A 333 10.78 18.24 4.66
C ASP A 333 12.13 17.61 5.07
N ALA A 334 13.16 18.45 5.23
CA ALA A 334 14.51 18.01 5.55
C ALA A 334 14.66 17.36 6.95
N GLY A 335 13.65 17.47 7.82
CA GLY A 335 13.60 16.75 9.11
C GLY A 335 13.27 15.26 8.99
N GLN A 336 12.87 14.77 7.80
CA GLN A 336 12.43 13.39 7.59
C GLN A 336 13.40 12.59 6.70
N ALA A 337 13.41 11.26 6.87
CA ALA A 337 14.34 10.34 6.21
C ALA A 337 13.69 9.64 5.00
N CYS A 338 14.08 10.00 3.78
CA CYS A 338 13.59 9.47 2.50
C CYS A 338 14.60 8.54 1.80
N GLY A 339 15.02 7.49 2.51
CA GLY A 339 15.84 6.42 1.97
C GLY A 339 17.26 6.85 1.63
N GLY A 340 17.82 6.26 0.59
CA GLY A 340 19.20 6.49 0.17
C GLY A 340 19.51 5.75 -1.13
N SER A 341 20.81 5.62 -1.44
CA SER A 341 21.22 5.00 -2.70
C SER A 341 20.88 3.51 -2.72
N PHE A 342 19.89 3.13 -3.52
CA PHE A 342 19.28 1.79 -3.52
C PHE A 342 18.82 1.34 -2.12
N ARG A 343 18.13 2.26 -1.43
CA ARG A 343 17.61 2.09 -0.06
C ARG A 343 16.24 2.75 0.09
N LEU A 344 15.26 1.99 0.56
CA LEU A 344 13.90 2.46 0.79
C LEU A 344 13.68 2.71 2.28
N SER A 345 13.31 3.95 2.65
CA SER A 345 12.63 4.23 3.92
C SER A 345 11.18 3.75 3.78
N VAL A 346 10.86 2.61 4.38
CA VAL A 346 9.54 1.97 4.22
C VAL A 346 8.57 2.39 5.32
N THR A 347 7.35 2.73 4.92
CA THR A 347 6.19 2.94 5.78
C THR A 347 5.07 1.97 5.42
N GLU A 348 4.28 1.59 6.42
CA GLU A 348 3.02 0.86 6.29
C GLU A 348 1.86 1.79 6.64
N ASP A 349 0.83 1.80 5.81
CA ASP A 349 -0.48 2.31 6.21
C ASP A 349 -1.20 1.25 7.05
N THR A 350 -1.29 1.49 8.36
CA THR A 350 -1.95 0.60 9.32
C THR A 350 -3.48 0.78 9.34
N ALA A 351 -4.00 1.83 8.69
CA ALA A 351 -5.43 2.02 8.46
C ALA A 351 -5.88 1.46 7.09
N TRP A 352 -4.95 0.97 6.27
CA TRP A 352 -5.24 0.39 4.96
C TRP A 352 -6.09 -0.87 5.09
N THR A 353 -7.14 -0.95 4.28
CA THR A 353 -7.98 -2.14 4.14
C THR A 353 -7.94 -2.59 2.68
N GLN A 354 -7.79 -3.89 2.44
CA GLN A 354 -7.69 -4.42 1.08
C GLN A 354 -9.07 -4.44 0.42
N LYS A 355 -9.45 -3.33 -0.22
CA LYS A 355 -10.73 -3.16 -0.92
C LYS A 355 -10.88 -4.09 -2.14
N PHE A 356 -9.75 -4.55 -2.70
CA PHE A 356 -9.72 -5.52 -3.79
C PHE A 356 -8.58 -6.53 -3.59
N PHE A 357 -8.90 -7.83 -3.53
CA PHE A 357 -7.94 -8.88 -3.17
C PHE A 357 -8.04 -10.14 -4.04
N ALA A 358 -6.89 -10.75 -4.34
CA ALA A 358 -6.84 -12.17 -4.67
C ALA A 358 -6.92 -12.98 -3.37
N ARG A 359 -7.91 -13.88 -3.24
CA ARG A 359 -8.06 -14.72 -2.04
C ARG A 359 -6.82 -15.57 -1.85
N GLN A 360 -6.25 -15.59 -0.64
CA GLN A 360 -5.03 -16.36 -0.35
C GLN A 360 -5.31 -17.83 -0.01
N SER A 361 -6.46 -18.15 0.60
CA SER A 361 -6.86 -19.52 0.92
C SER A 361 -8.38 -19.70 1.05
N TYR A 362 -8.86 -20.94 0.87
CA TYR A 362 -10.26 -21.33 1.04
C TYR A 362 -10.37 -22.82 1.37
N GLY A 363 -10.73 -23.17 2.62
CA GLY A 363 -10.75 -24.57 3.05
C GLY A 363 -9.38 -25.23 2.90
N THR A 364 -9.27 -26.26 2.05
CA THR A 364 -8.00 -26.93 1.71
C THR A 364 -7.23 -26.26 0.57
N TRP A 365 -7.82 -25.25 -0.10
CA TRP A 365 -7.19 -24.55 -1.20
C TRP A 365 -6.26 -23.43 -0.74
N SER A 366 -5.12 -23.28 -1.41
CA SER A 366 -4.21 -22.13 -1.29
C SER A 366 -3.97 -21.53 -2.66
N LEU A 367 -3.81 -20.21 -2.72
CA LEU A 367 -3.41 -19.51 -3.94
C LEU A 367 -2.04 -20.02 -4.41
N ALA A 368 -1.90 -20.31 -5.70
CA ALA A 368 -0.65 -20.73 -6.31
C ALA A 368 0.03 -19.54 -7.02
N SER A 369 -0.62 -18.94 -8.02
CA SER A 369 -0.18 -17.69 -8.67
C SER A 369 -1.23 -17.20 -9.69
N CYS A 370 -0.96 -16.05 -10.32
CA CYS A 370 -1.59 -15.66 -11.56
C CYS A 370 -0.79 -16.22 -12.75
N TYR A 371 -1.45 -17.00 -13.60
CA TYR A 371 -0.85 -17.63 -14.78
C TYR A 371 -1.38 -16.96 -16.05
N ARG A 372 -0.54 -16.81 -17.07
CA ARG A 372 -1.02 -16.53 -18.44
C ARG A 372 -1.86 -17.72 -18.90
N ASP A 373 -3.00 -17.45 -19.51
CA ASP A 373 -3.88 -18.44 -20.12
C ASP A 373 -3.95 -18.24 -21.65
N ASN A 374 -4.66 -19.12 -22.37
CA ASN A 374 -4.85 -19.13 -23.83
C ASN A 374 -3.55 -19.12 -24.68
N VAL A 375 -2.38 -19.36 -24.10
CA VAL A 375 -1.08 -19.30 -24.79
C VAL A 375 -1.03 -20.32 -25.93
N ASP A 376 -0.74 -19.86 -27.15
CA ASP A 376 -0.83 -20.62 -28.40
C ASP A 376 -2.19 -21.35 -28.60
N GLY A 377 -3.27 -20.74 -28.10
CA GLY A 377 -4.63 -21.32 -28.15
C GLY A 377 -4.86 -22.47 -27.16
N LYS A 378 -4.01 -22.64 -26.15
CA LYS A 378 -4.09 -23.72 -25.15
C LYS A 378 -4.44 -23.17 -23.78
N ARG A 379 -5.37 -23.85 -23.10
CA ARG A 379 -5.78 -23.52 -21.74
C ARG A 379 -4.74 -23.97 -20.71
N THR A 380 -4.49 -23.13 -19.71
CA THR A 380 -3.62 -23.42 -18.56
C THR A 380 -4.22 -24.46 -17.62
N LEU A 381 -5.56 -24.49 -17.49
CA LEU A 381 -6.30 -25.63 -16.94
C LEU A 381 -7.37 -26.08 -17.96
N GLY A 382 -7.28 -27.34 -18.39
CA GLY A 382 -7.97 -27.82 -19.59
C GLY A 382 -9.46 -28.18 -19.45
N THR A 383 -10.02 -28.24 -18.25
CA THR A 383 -11.43 -28.63 -18.05
C THR A 383 -12.25 -27.45 -17.54
N SER A 384 -13.28 -27.02 -18.27
CA SER A 384 -14.22 -26.01 -17.78
C SER A 384 -15.12 -26.58 -16.67
N VAL A 385 -15.44 -25.74 -15.68
CA VAL A 385 -16.22 -26.08 -14.49
C VAL A 385 -17.40 -25.12 -14.40
N SER A 386 -18.61 -25.65 -14.45
CA SER A 386 -19.84 -24.84 -14.47
C SER A 386 -20.16 -24.24 -13.10
N ILE A 387 -20.23 -22.92 -13.03
CA ILE A 387 -20.79 -22.14 -11.91
C ILE A 387 -21.80 -21.12 -12.44
N ASP A 388 -22.62 -20.53 -11.56
CA ASP A 388 -23.53 -19.45 -11.95
C ASP A 388 -22.74 -18.18 -12.30
N ALA A 389 -22.72 -17.83 -13.59
CA ALA A 389 -21.99 -16.68 -14.10
C ALA A 389 -22.54 -15.32 -13.61
N GLY A 390 -23.80 -15.26 -13.19
CA GLY A 390 -24.42 -14.05 -12.62
C GLY A 390 -24.05 -13.79 -11.16
N SER A 391 -23.43 -14.77 -10.47
CA SER A 391 -23.05 -14.66 -9.06
C SER A 391 -21.73 -15.34 -8.72
N ALA A 392 -20.81 -15.44 -9.69
CA ALA A 392 -19.57 -16.18 -9.57
C ALA A 392 -18.63 -15.60 -8.50
N THR A 393 -17.93 -16.47 -7.79
CA THR A 393 -16.88 -16.11 -6.82
C THR A 393 -15.78 -17.18 -6.85
N VAL A 394 -14.58 -16.83 -6.38
CA VAL A 394 -13.49 -17.82 -6.21
C VAL A 394 -13.97 -19.00 -5.37
N ALA A 395 -14.65 -18.76 -4.24
CA ALA A 395 -15.19 -19.83 -3.39
C ALA A 395 -16.07 -20.83 -4.17
N LYS A 396 -17.04 -20.35 -4.97
CA LYS A 396 -17.90 -21.21 -5.80
C LYS A 396 -17.11 -22.00 -6.84
N CYS A 397 -16.09 -21.39 -7.44
CA CYS A 397 -15.20 -22.09 -8.38
C CYS A 397 -14.41 -23.21 -7.69
N LEU A 398 -13.82 -22.93 -6.53
CA LEU A 398 -13.03 -23.89 -5.75
C LEU A 398 -13.89 -25.05 -5.19
N ASP A 399 -15.12 -24.78 -4.74
CA ASP A 399 -16.09 -25.82 -4.36
C ASP A 399 -16.45 -26.72 -5.54
N ALA A 400 -16.74 -26.13 -6.71
CA ALA A 400 -17.08 -26.87 -7.91
C ALA A 400 -15.91 -27.72 -8.44
N CYS A 401 -14.67 -27.21 -8.35
CA CYS A 401 -13.46 -27.99 -8.63
C CYS A 401 -13.23 -29.12 -7.62
N ALA A 402 -13.48 -28.88 -6.32
CA ALA A 402 -13.36 -29.90 -5.28
C ALA A 402 -14.39 -31.03 -5.49
N ALA A 403 -15.62 -30.70 -5.89
CA ALA A 403 -16.66 -31.66 -6.26
C ALA A 403 -16.33 -32.47 -7.54
N LYS A 404 -15.33 -32.04 -8.33
CA LYS A 404 -14.76 -32.80 -9.46
C LYS A 404 -13.48 -33.58 -9.10
N GLY A 405 -12.96 -33.44 -7.87
CA GLY A 405 -11.73 -34.08 -7.42
C GLY A 405 -10.45 -33.47 -8.00
N PHE A 406 -10.49 -32.22 -8.49
CA PHE A 406 -9.32 -31.57 -9.05
C PHE A 406 -8.31 -31.13 -7.99
N ALA A 407 -7.02 -31.28 -8.31
CA ALA A 407 -5.90 -30.81 -7.49
C ALA A 407 -5.56 -29.34 -7.76
N TYR A 408 -5.90 -28.83 -8.95
CA TYR A 408 -5.72 -27.45 -9.37
C TYR A 408 -7.04 -26.88 -9.91
N CYS A 409 -7.30 -25.62 -9.58
CA CYS A 409 -8.49 -24.89 -9.99
C CYS A 409 -8.11 -23.44 -10.25
N GLY A 410 -8.79 -22.75 -11.17
CA GLY A 410 -8.51 -21.36 -11.48
C GLY A 410 -9.75 -20.61 -11.94
N ALA A 411 -9.85 -19.36 -11.48
CA ALA A 411 -10.86 -18.41 -11.96
C ALA A 411 -10.29 -17.57 -13.11
N GLU A 412 -11.08 -17.33 -14.15
CA GLU A 412 -10.74 -16.40 -15.24
C GLU A 412 -11.84 -15.34 -15.48
N TYR A 413 -11.41 -14.21 -16.05
CA TYR A 413 -12.25 -13.10 -16.45
C TYR A 413 -13.09 -12.56 -15.26
N TYR A 414 -14.42 -12.62 -15.32
CA TYR A 414 -15.30 -12.22 -14.21
C TYR A 414 -16.06 -13.39 -13.57
N TYR A 415 -16.10 -14.56 -14.24
CA TYR A 415 -17.03 -15.64 -13.88
C TYR A 415 -16.59 -17.05 -14.32
N GLU A 416 -15.49 -17.19 -15.05
CA GLU A 416 -15.11 -18.47 -15.64
C GLU A 416 -14.29 -19.29 -14.65
N CYS A 417 -14.43 -20.61 -14.72
CA CYS A 417 -13.81 -21.53 -13.77
C CYS A 417 -13.27 -22.76 -14.51
N TYR A 418 -12.02 -23.11 -14.22
CA TYR A 418 -11.29 -24.18 -14.88
C TYR A 418 -10.56 -25.07 -13.87
N GLY A 419 -10.45 -26.35 -14.16
CA GLY A 419 -9.87 -27.35 -13.26
C GLY A 419 -8.95 -28.35 -13.96
N GLY A 420 -8.09 -28.98 -13.17
CA GLY A 420 -7.17 -30.02 -13.63
C GLY A 420 -6.52 -30.83 -12.50
N ALA A 421 -5.99 -32.00 -12.85
CA ALA A 421 -5.23 -32.85 -11.93
C ALA A 421 -3.73 -32.53 -11.90
N ALA A 422 -3.18 -32.00 -12.99
CA ALA A 422 -1.76 -31.66 -13.12
C ALA A 422 -1.48 -30.19 -12.76
N LYS A 423 -0.30 -29.94 -12.19
CA LYS A 423 0.21 -28.58 -11.97
C LYS A 423 0.43 -27.86 -13.31
N PRO A 424 -0.01 -26.62 -13.50
CA PRO A 424 0.43 -25.78 -14.61
C PRO A 424 1.95 -25.59 -14.67
N ALA A 425 2.48 -25.33 -15.86
CA ALA A 425 3.91 -25.09 -16.05
C ALA A 425 4.35 -23.74 -15.45
N ASP A 426 5.42 -23.74 -14.65
CA ASP A 426 5.93 -22.53 -13.98
C ASP A 426 6.28 -21.38 -14.95
N ALA A 427 6.69 -21.71 -16.18
CA ALA A 427 6.97 -20.73 -17.22
C ALA A 427 5.75 -19.87 -17.67
N LEU A 428 4.53 -20.27 -17.30
CA LEU A 428 3.29 -19.51 -17.55
C LEU A 428 3.00 -18.45 -16.49
N VAL A 429 3.68 -18.48 -15.33
CA VAL A 429 3.66 -17.40 -14.33
C VAL A 429 4.33 -16.15 -14.93
N VAL A 430 3.95 -14.95 -14.48
CA VAL A 430 4.65 -13.70 -14.82
C VAL A 430 5.94 -13.60 -14.00
N PRO A 431 7.13 -13.52 -14.62
CA PRO A 431 8.40 -13.41 -13.89
C PRO A 431 8.44 -12.18 -12.97
N ASP A 432 9.07 -12.34 -11.81
CA ASP A 432 9.37 -11.27 -10.84
C ASP A 432 8.16 -10.49 -10.26
N VAL A 433 6.92 -10.90 -10.59
CA VAL A 433 5.68 -10.30 -10.08
C VAL A 433 4.99 -11.26 -9.11
N ALA A 434 5.26 -11.08 -7.81
CA ALA A 434 4.72 -11.93 -6.74
C ALA A 434 3.23 -11.67 -6.41
N ASP A 435 2.70 -10.50 -6.76
CA ASP A 435 1.29 -10.17 -6.54
C ASP A 435 0.45 -10.57 -7.79
N PRO A 436 -0.53 -11.48 -7.66
CA PRO A 436 -1.34 -11.91 -8.79
C PRO A 436 -2.13 -10.77 -9.45
N LEU A 437 -2.49 -9.72 -8.69
CA LEU A 437 -3.21 -8.57 -9.24
C LEU A 437 -2.32 -7.83 -10.25
N LEU A 438 -1.06 -7.58 -9.89
CA LEU A 438 -0.07 -6.92 -10.75
C LEU A 438 0.37 -7.79 -11.94
N ALA A 439 0.21 -9.11 -11.84
CA ALA A 439 0.42 -10.03 -12.96
C ALA A 439 -0.74 -10.02 -13.98
N GLY A 440 -1.83 -9.30 -13.70
CA GLY A 440 -3.01 -9.14 -14.56
C GLY A 440 -4.21 -10.01 -14.16
N CYS A 441 -4.20 -10.63 -12.98
CA CYS A 441 -5.40 -11.26 -12.41
C CYS A 441 -6.18 -10.22 -11.58
N ASP A 442 -6.55 -9.10 -12.20
CA ASP A 442 -7.13 -7.91 -11.56
C ASP A 442 -8.62 -7.68 -11.87
N TYR A 443 -9.29 -8.62 -12.54
CA TYR A 443 -10.72 -8.52 -12.85
C TYR A 443 -11.56 -9.01 -11.67
N ALA A 444 -12.62 -8.27 -11.33
CA ALA A 444 -13.43 -8.57 -10.16
C ALA A 444 -14.52 -9.63 -10.44
N CYS A 445 -14.74 -10.55 -9.50
CA CYS A 445 -15.75 -11.59 -9.59
C CYS A 445 -17.18 -11.00 -9.73
N SER A 446 -17.99 -11.56 -10.63
CA SER A 446 -19.36 -11.05 -10.89
C SER A 446 -20.28 -11.08 -9.66
N GLY A 447 -20.09 -12.06 -8.76
CA GLY A 447 -20.75 -12.17 -7.46
C GLY A 447 -19.98 -11.56 -6.28
N ASN A 448 -18.80 -10.99 -6.49
CA ASN A 448 -18.04 -10.27 -5.45
C ASN A 448 -17.07 -9.25 -6.06
N SER A 449 -17.49 -7.98 -6.14
CA SER A 449 -16.68 -6.88 -6.70
C SER A 449 -15.44 -6.49 -5.87
N THR A 450 -15.21 -7.12 -4.71
CA THR A 450 -14.00 -6.92 -3.88
C THR A 450 -12.96 -8.03 -4.05
N GLU A 451 -13.23 -9.04 -4.87
CA GLU A 451 -12.41 -10.25 -5.00
C GLU A 451 -12.04 -10.51 -6.45
N ALA A 452 -10.78 -10.85 -6.70
CA ALA A 452 -10.27 -11.11 -8.04
C ALA A 452 -10.68 -12.50 -8.56
N CYS A 453 -11.10 -12.56 -9.82
CA CYS A 453 -11.48 -13.78 -10.55
C CYS A 453 -10.60 -14.01 -11.78
N GLY A 454 -9.33 -13.61 -11.76
CA GLY A 454 -8.44 -13.69 -12.93
C GLY A 454 -8.46 -12.40 -13.74
N GLY A 455 -8.33 -12.49 -15.06
CA GLY A 455 -8.34 -11.35 -15.98
C GLY A 455 -8.39 -11.81 -17.44
N ALA A 456 -8.07 -10.92 -18.39
CA ALA A 456 -8.00 -11.27 -19.81
C ALA A 456 -6.72 -12.07 -20.12
N ASP A 457 -6.87 -13.33 -20.56
CA ASP A 457 -5.80 -14.32 -20.73
C ASP A 457 -4.99 -14.51 -19.42
N ARG A 458 -5.69 -14.52 -18.28
CA ARG A 458 -5.10 -14.55 -16.92
C ARG A 458 -5.92 -15.37 -15.95
N LEU A 459 -5.39 -16.55 -15.62
CA LEU A 459 -6.01 -17.52 -14.73
C LEU A 459 -5.45 -17.37 -13.31
N LEU A 460 -6.31 -17.05 -12.35
CA LEU A 460 -5.96 -16.99 -10.93
C LEU A 460 -6.03 -18.40 -10.34
N VAL A 461 -4.89 -19.10 -10.27
CA VAL A 461 -4.82 -20.53 -9.97
C VAL A 461 -4.58 -20.80 -8.48
N TYR A 462 -5.26 -21.82 -7.98
CA TYR A 462 -5.22 -22.38 -6.64
C TYR A 462 -4.81 -23.85 -6.69
N VAL A 463 -4.14 -24.31 -5.63
CA VAL A 463 -3.77 -25.72 -5.39
C VAL A 463 -4.55 -26.27 -4.20
N ASN A 464 -5.01 -27.51 -4.29
CA ASN A 464 -5.76 -28.20 -3.25
C ASN A 464 -4.81 -29.06 -2.40
N ASN A 465 -4.54 -28.60 -1.18
CA ASN A 465 -3.66 -29.32 -0.24
C ASN A 465 -4.35 -30.53 0.43
N GLY A 466 -5.65 -30.75 0.18
CA GLY A 466 -6.43 -31.88 0.68
C GLY A 466 -6.37 -33.13 -0.20
N THR A 467 -6.14 -32.96 -1.51
CA THR A 467 -5.92 -34.07 -2.44
C THR A 467 -4.50 -34.59 -2.34
N ARG A 468 -4.33 -35.89 -2.02
CA ARG A 468 -3.06 -36.58 -2.28
C ARG A 468 -2.89 -36.72 -3.80
N VAL A 469 -1.77 -36.20 -4.31
CA VAL A 469 -1.34 -36.28 -5.70
C VAL A 469 -0.71 -37.64 -5.99
#